data_AF-A0A845URJ0-F1
#
_entry.id   AF-A0A845URJ0-F1
#
_cell.length_a   1.000
_cell.length_b   1.000
_cell.length_c   1.000
_cell.angle_alpha   90.00
_cell.angle_beta   90.00
_cell.angle_gamma   90.00
#
_symmetry.space_group_name_H-M   'P 1'
#
loop_
_entity.id
_entity.type
_entity.pdbx_description
1 polymer ?
#
loop_
_entity_poly.entity_id
_entity_poly.type
_entity_poly.pdbx_seq_one_letter_code
_entity_poly.pdbx_strand_id
1 'polypeptide(L)'
;MSEDDISALAERLRTHPSIRSKLGIARATRALGLTAASAGRPGDDAAALPRDGGYDLLAGEGFIPAFIEDDPWFAGWCAVMVNLSDIAAMGGRSAAVVDQIWAPSGEAAAPLLQGLRDASAAYGVPLVGGHTNLSAPALGLAASVFGKAQRLITSFHAAPGDLLIAAVDHRGSYRNFDNFCAALEAPPDRLRRDLELLPQLAESGLTRAGKDISQGGIIGTALMLAECSGVGIDIDLPALVPPPGVSIERWLRSFPSFGFLLAVAPENANAVCARFCARGIDVCAIGRVTDGSAVTLGDGAESALFWDHAQTPYLDLGACHA
;
A
#
# COMPACT_ATOMS: atom_id res chain seq x y z
N MET A 1 1.04 17.77 -21.81
CA MET A 1 2.52 17.63 -21.76
C MET A 1 2.96 17.25 -23.15
N SER A 2 4.22 17.47 -23.56
CA SER A 2 4.69 16.87 -24.83
C SER A 2 5.00 15.38 -24.64
N GLU A 3 5.07 14.59 -25.73
CA GLU A 3 5.46 13.17 -25.68
C GLU A 3 6.84 12.99 -25.01
N ASP A 4 7.79 13.89 -25.32
CA ASP A 4 9.13 13.93 -24.72
C ASP A 4 9.06 14.17 -23.20
N ASP A 5 8.12 15.01 -22.71
CA ASP A 5 7.96 15.29 -21.29
C ASP A 5 7.41 14.08 -20.52
N ILE A 6 6.42 13.37 -21.08
CA ILE A 6 5.83 12.17 -20.44
C ILE A 6 6.85 11.03 -20.44
N SER A 7 7.59 10.85 -21.54
CA SER A 7 8.65 9.85 -21.64
C SER A 7 9.77 10.12 -20.63
N ALA A 8 10.18 11.38 -20.47
CA ALA A 8 11.17 11.76 -19.46
C ALA A 8 10.65 11.57 -18.03
N LEU A 9 9.37 11.83 -17.76
CA LEU A 9 8.74 11.53 -16.47
C LEU A 9 8.74 10.02 -16.20
N ALA A 10 8.30 9.21 -17.15
CA ALA A 10 8.25 7.76 -17.03
C ALA A 10 9.65 7.17 -16.74
N GLU A 11 10.69 7.65 -17.41
CA GLU A 11 12.07 7.21 -17.19
C GLU A 11 12.60 7.60 -15.80
N ARG A 12 12.33 8.84 -15.35
CA ARG A 12 12.71 9.29 -14.00
C ARG A 12 12.02 8.49 -12.90
N LEU A 13 10.73 8.16 -13.08
CA LEU A 13 10.01 7.28 -12.16
C LEU A 13 10.57 5.86 -12.19
N ARG A 14 10.80 5.29 -13.38
CA ARG A 14 11.31 3.92 -13.57
C ARG A 14 12.66 3.72 -12.88
N THR A 15 13.53 4.72 -12.93
CA THR A 15 14.88 4.67 -12.35
C THR A 15 14.92 5.10 -10.89
N HIS A 16 13.82 5.60 -10.33
CA HIS A 16 13.78 6.13 -8.96
C HIS A 16 14.05 5.03 -7.91
N PRO A 17 14.87 5.30 -6.87
CA PRO A 17 15.20 4.30 -5.83
C PRO A 17 13.99 3.68 -5.12
N SER A 18 12.93 4.45 -4.87
CA SER A 18 11.71 3.94 -4.22
C SER A 18 10.92 2.93 -5.07
N ILE A 19 11.04 2.99 -6.39
CA ILE A 19 10.48 2.00 -7.32
C ILE A 19 11.45 0.80 -7.38
N ARG A 20 12.74 1.08 -7.62
CA ARG A 20 13.74 0.03 -7.81
C ARG A 20 13.96 -0.84 -6.57
N SER A 21 13.70 -0.33 -5.36
CA SER A 21 13.86 -1.09 -4.11
C SER A 21 12.96 -2.32 -4.02
N LYS A 22 11.77 -2.29 -4.64
CA LYS A 22 10.81 -3.40 -4.62
C LYS A 22 11.26 -4.61 -5.45
N LEU A 23 12.21 -4.45 -6.37
CA LEU A 23 12.88 -5.57 -7.06
C LEU A 23 13.60 -6.51 -6.07
N GLY A 24 13.89 -6.05 -4.85
CA GLY A 24 14.38 -6.91 -3.78
C GLY A 24 13.40 -8.01 -3.35
N ILE A 25 12.09 -7.80 -3.55
CA ILE A 25 11.03 -8.77 -3.23
C ILE A 25 11.23 -10.02 -4.10
N ALA A 26 11.39 -9.86 -5.42
CA ALA A 26 11.65 -10.96 -6.37
C ALA A 26 12.85 -11.82 -5.95
N ARG A 27 13.92 -11.19 -5.45
CA ARG A 27 15.10 -11.93 -4.97
C ARG A 27 14.77 -12.76 -3.73
N ALA A 28 14.02 -12.20 -2.79
CA ALA A 28 13.65 -12.85 -1.54
C ALA A 28 12.65 -13.99 -1.78
N THR A 29 11.60 -13.76 -2.57
CA THR A 29 10.58 -14.77 -2.91
C THR A 29 11.20 -15.96 -3.63
N ARG A 30 12.08 -15.72 -4.61
CA ARG A 30 12.85 -16.77 -5.28
C ARG A 30 13.71 -17.58 -4.33
N ALA A 31 14.44 -16.93 -3.42
CA ALA A 31 15.29 -17.62 -2.45
C ALA A 31 14.48 -18.50 -1.48
N LEU A 32 13.23 -18.14 -1.21
CA LEU A 32 12.31 -18.89 -0.37
C LEU A 32 11.45 -19.91 -1.14
N GLY A 33 11.54 -19.94 -2.48
CA GLY A 33 10.68 -20.78 -3.32
C GLY A 33 9.20 -20.39 -3.29
N LEU A 34 8.90 -19.12 -3.01
CA LEU A 34 7.54 -18.60 -2.98
C LEU A 34 7.07 -18.17 -4.37
N THR A 35 5.82 -18.50 -4.70
CA THR A 35 5.13 -18.05 -5.92
C THR A 35 3.74 -17.52 -5.56
N ALA A 36 3.02 -16.94 -6.52
CA ALA A 36 1.63 -16.52 -6.34
C ALA A 36 0.70 -17.69 -5.93
N ALA A 37 1.08 -18.94 -6.20
CA ALA A 37 0.33 -20.14 -5.82
C ALA A 37 0.65 -20.66 -4.41
N SER A 38 1.65 -20.10 -3.73
CA SER A 38 2.00 -20.48 -2.36
C SER A 38 0.88 -20.10 -1.36
N ALA A 39 0.83 -20.81 -0.23
CA ALA A 39 -0.09 -20.49 0.85
C ALA A 39 0.07 -19.02 1.28
N GLY A 40 -1.04 -18.34 1.52
CA GLY A 40 -1.04 -16.91 1.83
C GLY A 40 -1.04 -15.98 0.62
N ARG A 41 -0.91 -16.48 -0.61
CA ARG A 41 -0.88 -15.67 -1.85
C ARG A 41 0.15 -14.53 -1.83
N PRO A 42 1.47 -14.82 -1.72
CA PRO A 42 2.51 -13.80 -1.81
C PRO A 42 2.28 -12.88 -3.02
N GLY A 43 2.16 -11.57 -2.79
CA GLY A 43 1.73 -10.55 -3.77
C GLY A 43 0.54 -9.72 -3.28
N ASP A 44 -0.37 -10.34 -2.51
CA ASP A 44 -1.37 -9.64 -1.69
C ASP A 44 -0.67 -8.84 -0.56
N ASP A 45 -1.33 -7.82 -0.01
CA ASP A 45 -0.77 -6.97 1.07
C ASP A 45 -0.68 -7.71 2.41
N ALA A 46 -1.53 -8.71 2.63
CA ALA A 46 -1.46 -9.62 3.75
C ALA A 46 -1.62 -11.06 3.30
N ALA A 47 -0.94 -11.97 3.99
CA ALA A 47 -1.12 -13.40 3.78
C ALA A 47 -2.56 -13.80 4.12
N ALA A 48 -3.30 -14.32 3.14
CA ALA A 48 -4.67 -14.77 3.33
C ALA A 48 -4.74 -16.28 3.59
N LEU A 49 -5.09 -16.65 4.83
CA LEU A 49 -5.26 -18.03 5.26
C LEU A 49 -6.75 -18.37 5.36
N PRO A 50 -7.28 -19.31 4.55
CA PRO A 50 -8.68 -19.69 4.62
C PRO A 50 -9.04 -20.27 5.99
N ARG A 51 -10.22 -19.88 6.50
CA ARG A 51 -10.88 -20.48 7.66
C ARG A 51 -12.37 -20.63 7.41
N ASP A 52 -13.08 -21.28 8.32
CA ASP A 52 -14.54 -21.30 8.23
C ASP A 52 -15.11 -19.86 8.28
N GLY A 53 -16.00 -19.54 7.33
CA GLY A 53 -16.61 -18.22 7.21
C GLY A 53 -15.67 -17.06 6.83
N GLY A 54 -14.51 -17.31 6.21
CA GLY A 54 -13.67 -16.25 5.64
C GLY A 54 -12.17 -16.54 5.70
N TYR A 55 -11.40 -15.55 6.12
CA TYR A 55 -9.94 -15.59 6.14
C TYR A 55 -9.39 -15.03 7.45
N ASP A 56 -8.30 -15.63 7.89
CA ASP A 56 -7.34 -15.04 8.81
C ASP A 56 -6.26 -14.35 7.97
N LEU A 57 -5.88 -13.14 8.37
CA LEU A 57 -4.93 -12.29 7.65
C LEU A 57 -3.71 -12.03 8.52
N LEU A 58 -2.52 -12.16 7.92
CA LEU A 58 -1.24 -11.87 8.58
C LEU A 58 -0.41 -10.95 7.69
N ALA A 59 -0.03 -9.78 8.20
CA ALA A 59 0.90 -8.86 7.56
C ALA A 59 2.05 -8.53 8.52
N GLY A 60 3.16 -8.06 7.96
CA GLY A 60 4.34 -7.69 8.74
C GLY A 60 5.30 -6.81 7.97
N GLU A 61 5.85 -5.84 8.68
CA GLU A 61 6.70 -4.79 8.11
C GLU A 61 7.99 -4.63 8.92
N GLY A 62 9.11 -4.50 8.20
CA GLY A 62 10.39 -4.09 8.75
C GLY A 62 10.69 -2.65 8.37
N PHE A 63 11.19 -1.86 9.31
CA PHE A 63 11.35 -0.42 9.12
C PHE A 63 12.77 -0.05 8.67
N ILE A 64 12.87 0.94 7.78
CA ILE A 64 14.14 1.46 7.27
C ILE A 64 14.93 2.07 8.44
N PRO A 65 16.17 1.65 8.73
CA PRO A 65 16.94 2.14 9.88
C PRO A 65 17.07 3.67 9.92
N ALA A 66 17.37 4.30 8.78
CA ALA A 66 17.46 5.76 8.67
C ALA A 66 16.14 6.47 9.01
N PHE A 67 14.98 5.86 8.73
CA PHE A 67 13.70 6.43 9.11
C PHE A 67 13.46 6.32 10.63
N ILE A 68 13.82 5.18 11.23
CA ILE A 68 13.72 4.98 12.68
C ILE A 68 14.62 5.97 13.42
N GLU A 69 15.83 6.23 12.92
CA GLU A 69 16.77 7.20 13.52
C GLU A 69 16.29 8.65 13.39
N ASP A 70 15.74 9.01 12.23
CA ASP A 70 15.27 10.37 11.91
C ASP A 70 14.03 10.78 12.74
N ASP A 71 13.05 9.88 12.87
CA ASP A 71 11.83 10.13 13.65
C ASP A 71 11.32 8.86 14.35
N PRO A 72 11.92 8.45 15.49
CA PRO A 72 11.60 7.19 16.14
C PRO A 72 10.15 7.10 16.60
N TRP A 73 9.57 8.21 17.07
CA TRP A 73 8.16 8.25 17.47
C TRP A 73 7.25 8.01 16.27
N PHE A 74 7.49 8.69 15.13
CA PHE A 74 6.67 8.49 13.94
C PHE A 74 6.91 7.11 13.32
N ALA A 75 8.12 6.54 13.40
CA ALA A 75 8.37 5.16 12.99
C ALA A 75 7.54 4.18 13.85
N GLY A 76 7.48 4.38 15.16
CA GLY A 76 6.61 3.61 16.06
C GLY A 76 5.12 3.77 15.73
N TRP A 77 4.66 4.99 15.42
CA TRP A 77 3.29 5.23 14.97
C TRP A 77 2.98 4.47 13.66
N CYS A 78 3.87 4.60 12.68
CA CYS A 78 3.75 3.95 11.39
C CYS A 78 3.76 2.42 11.51
N ALA A 79 4.53 1.83 12.42
CA ALA A 79 4.56 0.38 12.62
C ALA A 79 3.18 -0.22 12.94
N VAL A 80 2.30 0.51 13.63
CA VAL A 80 0.90 0.12 13.75
C VAL A 80 0.16 0.47 12.46
N MET A 81 0.16 1.74 12.07
CA MET A 81 -0.68 2.28 10.99
C MET A 81 -0.55 1.54 9.65
N VAL A 82 0.68 1.26 9.19
CA VAL A 82 0.92 0.64 7.88
C VAL A 82 0.45 -0.82 7.85
N ASN A 83 0.74 -1.57 8.92
CA ASN A 83 0.24 -2.92 9.10
C ASN A 83 -1.31 -2.96 9.12
N LEU A 84 -1.95 -1.98 9.78
CA LEU A 84 -3.42 -1.88 9.74
C LEU A 84 -3.94 -1.58 8.34
N SER A 85 -3.20 -0.79 7.55
CA SER A 85 -3.50 -0.51 6.15
C SER A 85 -3.47 -1.79 5.31
N ASP A 86 -2.46 -2.66 5.48
CA ASP A 86 -2.38 -3.95 4.77
C ASP A 86 -3.60 -4.83 5.02
N ILE A 87 -4.03 -4.93 6.28
CA ILE A 87 -5.21 -5.71 6.65
C ILE A 87 -6.47 -5.10 6.05
N ALA A 88 -6.62 -3.77 6.09
CA ALA A 88 -7.77 -3.08 5.52
C ALA A 88 -7.79 -3.22 3.98
N ALA A 89 -6.65 -3.08 3.32
CA ALA A 89 -6.50 -3.25 1.87
C ALA A 89 -6.95 -4.64 1.40
N MET A 90 -6.82 -5.65 2.26
CA MET A 90 -7.32 -7.01 2.02
C MET A 90 -8.81 -7.20 2.37
N GLY A 91 -9.54 -6.15 2.72
CA GLY A 91 -10.94 -6.22 3.17
C GLY A 91 -11.10 -6.71 4.61
N GLY A 92 -10.04 -6.65 5.40
CA GLY A 92 -9.98 -7.17 6.76
C GLY A 92 -10.12 -6.14 7.87
N ARG A 93 -10.46 -6.63 9.06
CA ARG A 93 -10.44 -5.87 10.31
C ARG A 93 -9.34 -6.42 11.21
N SER A 94 -8.44 -5.54 11.64
CA SER A 94 -7.32 -5.90 12.50
C SER A 94 -7.78 -6.23 13.92
N ALA A 95 -7.16 -7.25 14.51
CA ALA A 95 -7.49 -7.74 15.83
C ALA A 95 -6.36 -7.54 16.84
N ALA A 96 -5.10 -7.67 16.40
CA ALA A 96 -3.95 -7.59 17.30
C ALA A 96 -2.67 -7.26 16.53
N VAL A 97 -1.77 -6.51 17.17
CA VAL A 97 -0.42 -6.21 16.68
C VAL A 97 0.63 -6.80 17.64
N VAL A 98 1.73 -7.31 17.09
CA VAL A 98 2.94 -7.65 17.83
C VAL A 98 4.11 -6.83 17.31
N ASP A 99 4.99 -6.38 18.20
CA ASP A 99 6.18 -5.59 17.86
C ASP A 99 7.48 -6.37 18.09
N GLN A 100 8.53 -5.98 17.40
CA GLN A 100 9.87 -6.53 17.55
C GLN A 100 10.86 -5.38 17.55
N ILE A 101 11.48 -5.13 18.70
CA ILE A 101 12.25 -3.92 18.98
C ILE A 101 13.65 -4.27 19.46
N TRP A 102 14.65 -3.70 18.80
CA TRP A 102 16.04 -3.67 19.24
C TRP A 102 16.40 -2.23 19.55
N ALA A 103 17.07 -1.98 20.67
CA ALA A 103 17.50 -0.64 21.05
C ALA A 103 18.78 -0.70 21.91
N PRO A 104 19.61 0.37 21.91
CA PRO A 104 20.76 0.48 22.80
C PRO A 104 20.41 0.55 24.29
N SER A 105 19.24 1.10 24.60
CA SER A 105 18.74 1.24 25.97
C SER A 105 17.23 1.44 25.96
N GLY A 106 16.59 1.32 27.12
CA GLY A 106 15.18 1.70 27.28
C GLY A 106 14.90 3.17 26.98
N GLU A 107 15.87 4.05 27.26
CA GLU A 107 15.76 5.49 26.97
C GLU A 107 15.75 5.75 25.46
N ALA A 108 16.63 5.08 24.70
CA ALA A 108 16.66 5.17 23.24
C ALA A 108 15.36 4.63 22.60
N ALA A 109 14.77 3.57 23.18
CA ALA A 109 13.51 3.00 22.71
C ALA A 109 12.27 3.84 23.06
N ALA A 110 12.35 4.73 24.06
CA ALA A 110 11.18 5.36 24.65
C ALA A 110 10.30 6.15 23.66
N PRO A 111 10.84 6.97 22.73
CA PRO A 111 10.02 7.68 21.75
C PRO A 111 9.31 6.74 20.79
N LEU A 112 9.99 5.69 20.33
CA LEU A 112 9.43 4.67 19.45
C LEU A 112 8.30 3.88 20.12
N LEU A 113 8.53 3.45 21.37
CA LEU A 113 7.50 2.80 22.18
C LEU A 113 6.31 3.71 22.44
N GLN A 114 6.52 5.02 22.59
CA GLN A 114 5.43 6.00 22.72
C GLN A 114 4.61 6.08 21.42
N GLY A 115 5.26 6.12 20.24
CA GLY A 115 4.57 6.11 18.95
C GLY A 115 3.69 4.88 18.74
N LEU A 116 4.20 3.69 19.09
CA LEU A 116 3.43 2.44 19.06
C LEU A 116 2.18 2.54 19.94
N ARG A 117 2.33 3.02 21.18
CA ARG A 117 1.21 3.18 22.12
C ARG A 117 0.17 4.18 21.59
N ASP A 118 0.62 5.31 21.07
CA ASP A 118 -0.27 6.38 20.59
C ASP A 118 -1.08 5.92 19.38
N ALA A 119 -0.44 5.25 18.41
CA ALA A 119 -1.13 4.70 17.25
C ALA A 119 -2.08 3.56 17.64
N SER A 120 -1.66 2.64 18.52
CA SER A 120 -2.53 1.57 19.04
C SER A 120 -3.79 2.16 19.70
N ALA A 121 -3.64 3.20 20.52
CA ALA A 121 -4.77 3.90 21.14
C ALA A 121 -5.65 4.62 20.10
N ALA A 122 -5.06 5.30 19.12
CA ALA A 122 -5.79 6.02 18.07
C ALA A 122 -6.62 5.05 17.21
N TYR A 123 -6.02 3.97 16.72
CA TYR A 123 -6.71 2.99 15.87
C TYR A 123 -7.56 1.98 16.66
N GLY A 124 -7.37 1.88 17.98
CA GLY A 124 -8.14 0.96 18.82
C GLY A 124 -7.81 -0.51 18.60
N VAL A 125 -6.59 -0.81 18.10
CA VAL A 125 -6.10 -2.18 17.89
C VAL A 125 -4.99 -2.44 18.90
N PRO A 126 -5.12 -3.46 19.77
CA PRO A 126 -4.19 -3.67 20.87
C PRO A 126 -2.83 -4.21 20.40
N LEU A 127 -1.77 -3.73 21.05
CA LEU A 127 -0.47 -4.39 21.08
C LEU A 127 -0.55 -5.55 22.08
N VAL A 128 -0.38 -6.79 21.62
CA VAL A 128 -0.64 -8.01 22.43
C VAL A 128 0.63 -8.76 22.83
N GLY A 129 1.80 -8.28 22.43
CA GLY A 129 3.08 -8.90 22.75
C GLY A 129 4.14 -8.57 21.71
N GLY A 130 5.27 -9.24 21.80
CA GLY A 130 6.40 -8.95 20.92
C GLY A 130 7.71 -9.53 21.40
N HIS A 131 8.80 -9.05 20.80
CA HIS A 131 10.16 -9.33 21.22
C HIS A 131 10.93 -8.03 21.45
N THR A 132 11.60 -7.88 22.59
CA THR A 132 12.35 -6.66 22.91
C THR A 132 13.76 -6.97 23.38
N ASN A 133 14.75 -6.31 22.79
CA ASN A 133 16.14 -6.30 23.25
C ASN A 133 16.61 -4.84 23.43
N LEU A 134 16.92 -4.45 24.67
CA LEU A 134 17.36 -3.09 25.03
C LEU A 134 18.88 -2.99 25.25
N SER A 135 19.66 -3.86 24.59
CA SER A 135 21.12 -3.85 24.62
C SER A 135 21.71 -4.15 23.24
N ALA A 136 21.04 -3.67 22.19
CA ALA A 136 21.44 -3.78 20.80
C ALA A 136 22.30 -2.58 20.36
N PRO A 137 23.12 -2.68 19.29
CA PRO A 137 23.97 -1.56 18.86
C PRO A 137 23.20 -0.36 18.29
N ALA A 138 21.97 -0.56 17.80
CA ALA A 138 21.15 0.47 17.16
C ALA A 138 19.65 0.22 17.36
N LEU A 139 18.82 1.21 17.02
CA LEU A 139 17.37 1.06 16.98
C LEU A 139 16.95 0.20 15.78
N GLY A 140 16.12 -0.81 16.03
CA GLY A 140 15.51 -1.66 15.02
C GLY A 140 14.05 -1.89 15.36
N LEU A 141 13.22 -1.92 14.31
CA LEU A 141 11.77 -2.05 14.44
C LEU A 141 11.22 -2.95 13.34
N ALA A 142 10.44 -3.93 13.76
CA ALA A 142 9.47 -4.62 12.93
C ALA A 142 8.17 -4.75 13.71
N ALA A 143 7.06 -4.85 12.98
CA ALA A 143 5.76 -5.16 13.56
C ALA A 143 5.01 -6.12 12.66
N SER A 144 4.08 -6.87 13.25
CA SER A 144 3.19 -7.76 12.52
C SER A 144 1.79 -7.65 13.08
N VAL A 145 0.80 -7.85 12.22
CA VAL A 145 -0.60 -7.71 12.57
C VAL A 145 -1.36 -8.97 12.19
N PHE A 146 -2.30 -9.31 13.04
CA PHE A 146 -3.32 -10.31 12.79
C PHE A 146 -4.67 -9.62 12.58
N GLY A 147 -5.37 -10.01 11.52
CA GLY A 147 -6.71 -9.53 11.19
C GLY A 147 -7.60 -10.63 10.65
N LYS A 148 -8.87 -10.29 10.39
CA LYS A 148 -9.86 -11.21 9.83
C LYS A 148 -10.64 -10.53 8.72
N ALA A 149 -10.91 -11.27 7.65
CA ALA A 149 -11.79 -10.84 6.56
C ALA A 149 -12.89 -11.87 6.33
N GLN A 150 -14.07 -11.41 5.91
CA GLN A 150 -15.13 -12.29 5.39
C GLN A 150 -14.99 -12.47 3.88
N ARG A 151 -14.59 -11.40 3.19
CA ARG A 151 -14.36 -11.32 1.75
C ARG A 151 -13.04 -10.59 1.54
N LEU A 152 -12.24 -11.05 0.59
CA LEU A 152 -10.97 -10.42 0.26
C LEU A 152 -11.16 -9.36 -0.81
N ILE A 153 -10.38 -8.29 -0.68
CA ILE A 153 -9.93 -7.49 -1.81
C ILE A 153 -8.53 -8.00 -2.11
N THR A 154 -8.35 -8.72 -3.21
CA THR A 154 -7.09 -9.38 -3.53
C THR A 154 -6.39 -8.66 -4.68
N SER A 155 -5.07 -8.67 -4.74
CA SER A 155 -4.26 -8.08 -5.82
C SER A 155 -4.29 -8.88 -7.14
N PHE A 156 -4.91 -10.06 -7.15
CA PHE A 156 -4.82 -11.02 -8.26
C PHE A 156 -6.01 -11.03 -9.23
N HIS A 157 -7.06 -10.22 -8.98
CA HIS A 157 -8.33 -10.32 -9.71
C HIS A 157 -8.71 -9.05 -10.49
N ALA A 158 -7.77 -8.12 -10.70
CA ALA A 158 -8.04 -7.00 -11.61
C ALA A 158 -8.24 -7.56 -13.02
N ALA A 159 -9.22 -7.04 -13.75
CA ALA A 159 -9.56 -7.54 -15.08
C ALA A 159 -9.57 -6.42 -16.12
N PRO A 160 -9.17 -6.69 -17.37
CA PRO A 160 -9.31 -5.73 -18.46
C PRO A 160 -10.73 -5.16 -18.54
N GLY A 161 -10.82 -3.83 -18.67
CA GLY A 161 -12.08 -3.09 -18.64
C GLY A 161 -12.47 -2.51 -17.26
N ASP A 162 -11.83 -2.94 -16.18
CA ASP A 162 -11.98 -2.28 -14.88
C ASP A 162 -11.41 -0.86 -14.91
N LEU A 163 -11.98 0.02 -14.10
CA LEU A 163 -11.39 1.32 -13.76
C LEU A 163 -10.37 1.12 -12.65
N LEU A 164 -9.22 1.78 -12.77
CA LEU A 164 -8.28 1.95 -11.66
C LEU A 164 -8.71 3.18 -10.86
N ILE A 165 -9.19 2.96 -9.64
CA ILE A 165 -9.61 4.01 -8.72
C ILE A 165 -8.52 4.22 -7.67
N ALA A 166 -8.08 5.47 -7.49
CA ALA A 166 -7.26 5.87 -6.35
C ALA A 166 -8.15 6.57 -5.32
N ALA A 167 -8.05 6.15 -4.06
CA ALA A 167 -8.67 6.81 -2.92
C ALA A 167 -7.57 7.23 -1.93
N VAL A 168 -7.41 8.53 -1.66
CA VAL A 168 -6.33 9.06 -0.81
C VAL A 168 -6.85 10.17 0.10
N ASP A 169 -6.42 10.18 1.35
CA ASP A 169 -6.79 11.27 2.28
C ASP A 169 -5.93 12.52 2.05
N HIS A 170 -6.40 13.45 1.22
CA HIS A 170 -5.70 14.71 0.88
C HIS A 170 -5.62 15.73 2.02
N ARG A 171 -6.18 15.45 3.21
CA ARG A 171 -6.10 16.35 4.37
C ARG A 171 -4.73 16.34 5.06
N GLY A 172 -3.85 15.45 4.63
CA GLY A 172 -2.50 15.31 5.17
C GLY A 172 -1.50 16.34 4.67
N SER A 173 -0.27 16.16 5.14
CA SER A 173 0.89 16.93 4.71
C SER A 173 2.13 16.02 4.70
N TYR A 174 3.18 16.43 3.98
CA TYR A 174 4.43 15.69 4.05
C TYR A 174 5.08 15.87 5.41
N ARG A 175 5.45 14.75 6.03
CA ARG A 175 6.27 14.74 7.24
C ARG A 175 7.74 14.58 6.87
N ASN A 176 8.14 13.38 6.48
CA ASN A 176 9.50 13.04 6.07
C ASN A 176 9.47 12.28 4.73
N PHE A 177 10.53 12.41 3.92
CA PHE A 177 10.63 11.76 2.60
C PHE A 177 9.38 11.99 1.73
N ASP A 178 8.79 10.93 1.20
CA ASP A 178 7.54 10.94 0.45
C ASP A 178 6.33 10.49 1.30
N ASN A 179 6.45 10.50 2.64
CA ASN A 179 5.36 10.14 3.54
C ASN A 179 4.36 11.30 3.65
N PHE A 180 3.19 11.13 3.05
CA PHE A 180 2.07 12.07 3.10
C PHE A 180 1.10 11.67 4.20
N CYS A 181 1.18 12.33 5.36
CA CYS A 181 0.50 11.90 6.56
C CYS A 181 -0.75 12.74 6.86
N ALA A 182 -1.91 12.10 6.79
CA ALA A 182 -3.21 12.63 7.21
C ALA A 182 -3.66 12.10 8.59
N ALA A 183 -2.92 11.15 9.16
CA ALA A 183 -3.37 10.40 10.33
C ALA A 183 -3.17 11.11 11.68
N LEU A 184 -2.10 11.90 11.84
CA LEU A 184 -1.68 12.42 13.16
C LEU A 184 -2.68 13.41 13.77
N GLU A 185 -3.28 14.26 12.93
CA GLU A 185 -4.24 15.29 13.36
C GLU A 185 -5.69 14.81 13.27
N ALA A 186 -5.92 13.60 12.75
CA ALA A 186 -7.27 13.06 12.58
C ALA A 186 -7.81 12.53 13.93
N PRO A 187 -9.08 12.81 14.28
CA PRO A 187 -9.69 12.21 15.44
C PRO A 187 -9.68 10.67 15.37
N PRO A 188 -9.41 9.94 16.46
CA PRO A 188 -9.37 8.48 16.49
C PRO A 188 -10.58 7.77 15.86
N ASP A 189 -11.80 8.26 16.13
CA ASP A 189 -13.03 7.71 15.56
C ASP A 189 -13.08 7.85 14.03
N ARG A 190 -12.50 8.93 13.48
CA ARG A 190 -12.39 9.11 12.04
C ARG A 190 -11.46 8.08 11.42
N LEU A 191 -10.26 7.91 11.97
CA LEU A 191 -9.28 6.93 11.48
C LEU A 191 -9.90 5.52 11.36
N ARG A 192 -10.60 5.09 12.41
CA ARG A 192 -11.25 3.78 12.47
C ARG A 192 -12.36 3.64 11.43
N ARG A 193 -13.22 4.65 11.29
CA ARG A 193 -14.33 4.63 10.33
C ARG A 193 -13.88 4.75 8.88
N ASP A 194 -12.78 5.46 8.64
CA ASP A 194 -12.22 5.59 7.29
C ASP A 194 -11.59 4.26 6.85
N LEU A 195 -10.86 3.54 7.73
CA LEU A 195 -10.35 2.19 7.43
C LEU A 195 -11.47 1.15 7.24
N GLU A 196 -12.56 1.27 7.99
CA GLU A 196 -13.72 0.37 7.90
C GLU A 196 -14.41 0.40 6.52
N LEU A 197 -14.14 1.41 5.68
CA LEU A 197 -14.63 1.45 4.30
C LEU A 197 -14.19 0.23 3.48
N LEU A 198 -12.95 -0.23 3.65
CA LEU A 198 -12.39 -1.30 2.81
C LEU A 198 -13.05 -2.66 3.10
N PRO A 199 -13.19 -3.13 4.36
CA PRO A 199 -14.01 -4.31 4.67
C PRO A 199 -15.44 -4.21 4.15
N GLN A 200 -16.08 -3.05 4.28
CA GLN A 200 -17.44 -2.85 3.78
C GLN A 200 -17.53 -2.95 2.25
N LEU A 201 -16.53 -2.47 1.52
CA LEU A 201 -16.43 -2.60 0.06
C LEU A 201 -16.27 -4.06 -0.35
N ALA A 202 -15.39 -4.80 0.35
CA ALA A 202 -15.17 -6.23 0.14
C ALA A 202 -16.44 -7.06 0.37
N GLU A 203 -17.12 -6.81 1.50
CA GLU A 203 -18.35 -7.50 1.90
C GLU A 203 -19.54 -7.17 0.98
N SER A 204 -19.53 -5.99 0.37
CA SER A 204 -20.53 -5.60 -0.63
C SER A 204 -20.24 -6.13 -2.05
N GLY A 205 -19.06 -6.74 -2.27
CA GLY A 205 -18.66 -7.26 -3.58
C GLY A 205 -18.45 -6.18 -4.65
N LEU A 206 -18.15 -4.94 -4.25
CA LEU A 206 -18.06 -3.80 -5.17
C LEU A 206 -16.69 -3.68 -5.85
N THR A 207 -15.64 -4.25 -5.26
CA THR A 207 -14.25 -4.20 -5.72
C THR A 207 -13.82 -5.56 -6.25
N ARG A 208 -13.14 -5.60 -7.41
CA ARG A 208 -12.55 -6.87 -7.90
C ARG A 208 -11.21 -7.15 -7.25
N ALA A 209 -10.37 -6.12 -7.22
CA ALA A 209 -9.01 -6.19 -6.70
C ALA A 209 -8.58 -4.86 -6.10
N GLY A 210 -7.47 -4.88 -5.37
CA GLY A 210 -6.91 -3.65 -4.81
C GLY A 210 -5.62 -3.89 -4.04
N LYS A 211 -4.97 -2.77 -3.71
CA LYS A 211 -3.75 -2.69 -2.90
C LYS A 211 -3.72 -1.42 -2.07
N ASP A 212 -3.06 -1.48 -0.92
CA ASP A 212 -2.59 -0.27 -0.24
C ASP A 212 -1.53 0.45 -1.10
N ILE A 213 -1.45 1.78 -0.99
CA ILE A 213 -0.38 2.53 -1.65
C ILE A 213 0.83 2.54 -0.72
N SER A 214 1.80 1.67 -0.99
CA SER A 214 3.02 1.52 -0.16
C SER A 214 4.21 2.34 -0.68
N GLN A 215 5.41 2.11 -0.13
CA GLN A 215 6.65 2.69 -0.66
C GLN A 215 6.81 2.37 -2.15
N GLY A 216 7.20 3.36 -2.96
CA GLY A 216 7.08 3.32 -4.42
C GLY A 216 5.82 4.03 -4.94
N GLY A 217 4.90 4.36 -4.04
CA GLY A 217 3.76 5.23 -4.25
C GLY A 217 2.73 4.68 -5.23
N ILE A 218 1.91 5.58 -5.77
CA ILE A 218 0.81 5.28 -6.68
C ILE A 218 1.30 4.44 -7.86
N ILE A 219 2.38 4.87 -8.52
CA ILE A 219 2.85 4.22 -9.76
C ILE A 219 3.47 2.84 -9.49
N GLY A 220 4.26 2.70 -8.42
CA GLY A 220 4.84 1.42 -8.02
C GLY A 220 3.78 0.43 -7.57
N THR A 221 2.73 0.92 -6.89
CA THR A 221 1.60 0.10 -6.46
C THR A 221 0.75 -0.37 -7.63
N ALA A 222 0.49 0.50 -8.61
CA ALA A 222 -0.20 0.12 -9.84
C ALA A 222 0.57 -0.99 -10.58
N LEU A 223 1.91 -0.89 -10.64
CA LEU A 223 2.75 -1.95 -11.22
C LEU A 223 2.63 -3.28 -10.48
N MET A 224 2.65 -3.28 -9.14
CA MET A 224 2.44 -4.51 -8.36
C MET A 224 1.06 -5.12 -8.62
N LEU A 225 0.00 -4.31 -8.65
CA LEU A 225 -1.36 -4.76 -8.94
C LEU A 225 -1.47 -5.35 -10.36
N ALA A 226 -0.85 -4.68 -11.35
CA ALA A 226 -0.81 -5.12 -12.74
C ALA A 226 -0.13 -6.49 -12.89
N GLU A 227 1.05 -6.67 -12.29
CA GLU A 227 1.79 -7.94 -12.36
C GLU A 227 1.06 -9.07 -11.61
N CYS A 228 0.55 -8.81 -10.41
CA CYS A 228 -0.21 -9.82 -9.66
C CYS A 228 -1.45 -10.30 -10.43
N SER A 229 -2.15 -9.40 -11.11
CA SER A 229 -3.34 -9.76 -11.89
C SER A 229 -3.02 -10.22 -13.33
N GLY A 230 -1.77 -10.09 -13.79
CA GLY A 230 -1.38 -10.43 -15.16
C GLY A 230 -2.02 -9.53 -16.23
N VAL A 231 -2.16 -8.23 -15.93
CA VAL A 231 -2.85 -7.23 -16.77
C VAL A 231 -1.97 -6.03 -17.06
N GLY A 232 -2.37 -5.22 -18.04
CA GLY A 232 -1.84 -3.87 -18.26
C GLY A 232 -2.64 -2.83 -17.49
N ILE A 233 -2.07 -1.63 -17.31
CA ILE A 233 -2.75 -0.49 -16.70
C ILE A 233 -2.33 0.79 -17.42
N ASP A 234 -3.31 1.52 -17.96
CA ASP A 234 -3.10 2.86 -18.49
C ASP A 234 -3.52 3.90 -17.45
N ILE A 235 -2.56 4.74 -17.00
CA ILE A 235 -2.77 5.78 -16.01
C ILE A 235 -2.94 7.14 -16.70
N ASP A 236 -4.05 7.81 -16.37
CA ASP A 236 -4.41 9.14 -16.86
C ASP A 236 -3.84 10.22 -15.91
N LEU A 237 -2.73 10.84 -16.30
CA LEU A 237 -2.04 11.86 -15.51
C LEU A 237 -2.94 13.07 -15.16
N PRO A 238 -3.73 13.65 -16.10
CA PRO A 238 -4.72 14.68 -15.79
C PRO A 238 -5.73 14.31 -14.70
N ALA A 239 -6.09 13.02 -14.55
CA ALA A 239 -7.02 12.57 -13.52
C ALA A 239 -6.41 12.51 -12.12
N LEU A 240 -5.07 12.48 -12.02
CA LEU A 240 -4.34 12.59 -10.77
C LEU A 240 -4.17 14.06 -10.40
N VAL A 241 -4.90 14.52 -9.40
CA VAL A 241 -4.81 15.89 -8.88
C VAL A 241 -4.02 15.89 -7.57
N PRO A 242 -2.74 16.31 -7.56
CA PRO A 242 -1.96 16.39 -6.33
C PRO A 242 -2.52 17.45 -5.38
N PRO A 243 -2.25 17.35 -4.06
CA PRO A 243 -2.47 18.44 -3.13
C PRO A 243 -1.74 19.73 -3.57
N PRO A 244 -2.23 20.93 -3.18
CA PRO A 244 -1.63 22.19 -3.58
C PRO A 244 -0.12 22.26 -3.28
N GLY A 245 0.67 22.67 -4.26
CA GLY A 245 2.14 22.79 -4.14
C GLY A 245 2.91 21.48 -4.29
N VAL A 246 2.24 20.36 -4.56
CA VAL A 246 2.88 19.06 -4.80
C VAL A 246 3.00 18.83 -6.31
N SER A 247 4.21 18.49 -6.78
CA SER A 247 4.40 18.12 -8.19
C SER A 247 3.80 16.74 -8.47
N ILE A 248 3.30 16.53 -9.69
CA ILE A 248 2.76 15.24 -10.12
C ILE A 248 3.76 14.09 -9.95
N GLU A 249 5.04 14.34 -10.24
CA GLU A 249 6.11 13.35 -10.09
C GLU A 249 6.31 12.91 -8.64
N ARG A 250 6.26 13.85 -7.68
CA ARG A 250 6.32 13.49 -6.26
C ARG A 250 5.07 12.75 -5.84
N TRP A 251 3.91 13.21 -6.30
CA TRP A 251 2.62 12.59 -6.00
C TRP A 251 2.54 11.13 -6.44
N LEU A 252 3.01 10.83 -7.65
CA LEU A 252 3.10 9.45 -8.17
C LEU A 252 3.96 8.52 -7.31
N ARG A 253 4.90 9.07 -6.54
CA ARG A 253 5.81 8.32 -5.64
C ARG A 253 5.42 8.43 -4.16
N SER A 254 4.34 9.13 -3.84
CA SER A 254 3.94 9.43 -2.46
C SER A 254 3.42 8.19 -1.74
N PHE A 255 3.79 8.08 -0.46
CA PHE A 255 3.27 7.09 0.47
C PHE A 255 2.25 7.76 1.41
N PRO A 256 0.95 7.69 1.10
CA PRO A 256 -0.08 8.29 1.93
C PRO A 256 -0.38 7.42 3.16
N SER A 257 -0.62 8.05 4.32
CA SER A 257 -1.05 7.33 5.54
C SER A 257 -2.45 6.67 5.41
N PHE A 258 -3.22 7.10 4.41
CA PHE A 258 -4.46 6.47 3.98
C PHE A 258 -4.50 6.60 2.45
N GLY A 259 -4.22 5.52 1.74
CA GLY A 259 -4.30 5.50 0.29
C GLY A 259 -4.40 4.09 -0.27
N PHE A 260 -5.29 3.91 -1.24
CA PHE A 260 -5.59 2.60 -1.84
C PHE A 260 -5.78 2.73 -3.34
N LEU A 261 -5.33 1.73 -4.08
CA LEU A 261 -5.70 1.51 -5.47
C LEU A 261 -6.70 0.35 -5.55
N LEU A 262 -7.81 0.57 -6.24
CA LEU A 262 -8.87 -0.42 -6.40
C LEU A 262 -9.17 -0.63 -7.89
N ALA A 263 -9.21 -1.88 -8.34
CA ALA A 263 -9.75 -2.24 -9.65
C ALA A 263 -11.26 -2.51 -9.49
N VAL A 264 -12.06 -1.69 -10.18
CA VAL A 264 -13.51 -1.65 -10.00
C VAL A 264 -14.20 -1.70 -11.35
N ALA A 265 -15.19 -2.58 -11.48
CA ALA A 265 -16.04 -2.63 -12.66
C ALA A 265 -16.74 -1.28 -12.88
N PRO A 266 -16.82 -0.75 -14.12
CA PRO A 266 -17.37 0.59 -14.37
C PRO A 266 -18.75 0.85 -13.74
N GLU A 267 -19.62 -0.17 -13.73
CA GLU A 267 -20.96 -0.12 -13.14
C GLU A 267 -20.96 0.10 -11.61
N ASN A 268 -19.89 -0.30 -10.93
CA ASN A 268 -19.73 -0.16 -9.48
C ASN A 268 -18.97 1.11 -9.07
N ALA A 269 -18.27 1.76 -10.00
CA ALA A 269 -17.34 2.85 -9.70
C ALA A 269 -17.99 4.00 -8.93
N ASN A 270 -19.17 4.45 -9.36
CA ASN A 270 -19.90 5.51 -8.66
C ASN A 270 -20.27 5.13 -7.22
N ALA A 271 -20.65 3.88 -6.98
CA ALA A 271 -20.99 3.39 -5.65
C ALA A 271 -19.75 3.33 -4.74
N VAL A 272 -18.60 2.92 -5.28
CA VAL A 272 -17.32 2.93 -4.55
C VAL A 272 -16.90 4.37 -4.22
N CYS A 273 -16.85 5.26 -5.22
CA CYS A 273 -16.48 6.65 -5.03
C CYS A 273 -17.38 7.36 -4.01
N ALA A 274 -18.70 7.14 -4.08
CA ALA A 274 -19.65 7.75 -3.15
C ALA A 274 -19.34 7.44 -1.67
N ARG A 275 -18.83 6.23 -1.35
CA ARG A 275 -18.47 5.85 0.03
C ARG A 275 -17.28 6.64 0.55
N PHE A 276 -16.23 6.81 -0.26
CA PHE A 276 -15.08 7.63 0.10
C PHE A 276 -15.43 9.12 0.14
N CYS A 277 -16.19 9.64 -0.84
CA CYS A 277 -16.65 11.02 -0.85
C CYS A 277 -17.49 11.36 0.39
N ALA A 278 -18.37 10.46 0.84
CA ALA A 278 -19.17 10.66 2.06
C ALA A 278 -18.31 10.79 3.34
N ARG A 279 -17.04 10.37 3.30
CA ARG A 279 -16.05 10.52 4.36
C ARG A 279 -15.08 11.68 4.14
N GLY A 280 -15.25 12.44 3.05
CA GLY A 280 -14.33 13.52 2.67
C GLY A 280 -12.93 13.02 2.35
N ILE A 281 -12.85 11.85 1.72
CA ILE A 281 -11.62 11.26 1.16
C ILE A 281 -11.64 11.53 -0.34
N ASP A 282 -10.50 11.97 -0.88
CA ASP A 282 -10.36 12.21 -2.31
C ASP A 282 -10.36 10.87 -3.04
N VAL A 283 -11.17 10.74 -4.08
CA VAL A 283 -11.31 9.49 -4.83
C VAL A 283 -11.60 9.78 -6.29
N CYS A 284 -10.85 9.14 -7.18
CA CYS A 284 -10.97 9.35 -8.61
C CYS A 284 -10.63 8.07 -9.38
N ALA A 285 -11.27 7.88 -10.54
CA ALA A 285 -10.79 6.92 -11.52
C ALA A 285 -9.57 7.55 -12.22
N ILE A 286 -8.39 7.01 -11.96
CA ILE A 286 -7.10 7.53 -12.45
C ILE A 286 -6.56 6.76 -13.66
N GLY A 287 -7.34 5.82 -14.19
CA GLY A 287 -6.87 4.96 -15.26
C GLY A 287 -7.80 3.79 -15.54
N ARG A 288 -7.33 2.89 -16.40
CA ARG A 288 -8.05 1.68 -16.81
C ARG A 288 -7.12 0.47 -16.79
N VAL A 289 -7.68 -0.66 -16.40
CA VAL A 289 -7.03 -1.97 -16.54
C VAL A 289 -7.21 -2.44 -17.98
N THR A 290 -6.13 -2.87 -18.62
CA THR A 290 -6.09 -3.26 -20.04
C THR A 290 -5.52 -4.66 -20.20
N ASP A 291 -5.69 -5.24 -21.40
CA ASP A 291 -5.00 -6.47 -21.76
C ASP A 291 -3.49 -6.25 -21.89
N GLY A 292 -2.69 -7.28 -21.59
CA GLY A 292 -1.23 -7.25 -21.72
C GLY A 292 -0.51 -7.09 -20.38
N SER A 293 0.68 -6.48 -20.40
CA SER A 293 1.58 -6.37 -19.25
C SER A 293 2.18 -4.97 -19.05
N ALA A 294 1.80 -4.02 -19.91
CA ALA A 294 2.33 -2.68 -19.89
C ALA A 294 1.58 -1.81 -18.87
N VAL A 295 2.34 -1.11 -18.04
CA VAL A 295 1.88 0.04 -17.27
C VAL A 295 2.34 1.29 -18.01
N THR A 296 1.39 2.14 -18.41
CA THR A 296 1.64 3.35 -19.19
C THR A 296 1.16 4.60 -18.45
N LEU A 297 1.78 5.74 -18.76
CA LEU A 297 1.35 7.06 -18.33
C LEU A 297 0.87 7.82 -19.57
N GLY A 298 -0.30 8.44 -19.52
CA GLY A 298 -0.81 9.27 -20.61
C GLY A 298 -1.49 10.54 -20.14
N ASP A 299 -1.71 11.48 -21.07
CA ASP A 299 -2.43 12.74 -20.82
C ASP A 299 -3.62 12.99 -21.74
N GLY A 300 -4.07 11.93 -22.41
CA GLY A 300 -5.17 11.94 -23.38
C GLY A 300 -4.74 12.25 -24.82
N ALA A 301 -3.56 12.83 -25.03
CA ALA A 301 -2.97 13.03 -26.35
C ALA A 301 -1.77 12.11 -26.58
N GLU A 302 -0.88 12.05 -25.60
CA GLU A 302 0.37 11.28 -25.66
C GLU A 302 0.40 10.20 -24.58
N SER A 303 1.22 9.17 -24.78
CA SER A 303 1.44 8.11 -23.81
C SER A 303 2.88 7.63 -23.81
N ALA A 304 3.41 7.30 -22.64
CA ALA A 304 4.72 6.67 -22.52
C ALA A 304 4.63 5.39 -21.69
N LEU A 305 5.38 4.36 -22.11
CA LEU A 305 5.59 3.17 -21.31
C LEU A 305 6.31 3.56 -20.02
N PHE A 306 5.77 3.16 -18.87
CA PHE A 306 6.46 3.22 -17.57
C PHE A 306 7.14 1.88 -17.27
N TRP A 307 6.45 0.76 -17.43
CA TRP A 307 7.02 -0.55 -17.15
C TRP A 307 6.28 -1.66 -17.89
N ASP A 308 6.98 -2.69 -18.33
CA ASP A 308 6.37 -3.92 -18.86
C ASP A 308 6.80 -5.09 -17.98
N HIS A 309 5.88 -5.62 -17.18
CA HIS A 309 6.21 -6.66 -16.19
C HIS A 309 6.46 -8.03 -16.82
N ALA A 310 6.05 -8.28 -18.07
CA ALA A 310 6.41 -9.49 -18.79
C ALA A 310 7.86 -9.44 -19.28
N GLN A 311 8.35 -8.26 -19.67
CA GLN A 311 9.75 -8.07 -20.09
C GLN A 311 10.70 -7.92 -18.91
N THR A 312 10.26 -7.22 -17.87
CA THR A 312 11.04 -6.98 -16.65
C THR A 312 10.15 -7.30 -15.44
N PRO A 313 10.11 -8.56 -14.95
CA PRO A 313 9.35 -8.91 -13.76
C PRO A 313 9.73 -8.03 -12.56
N TYR A 314 8.74 -7.64 -11.75
CA TYR A 314 8.93 -6.67 -10.67
C TYR A 314 8.91 -7.36 -9.29
N LEU A 315 7.82 -8.06 -8.98
CA LEU A 315 7.68 -8.98 -7.86
C LEU A 315 8.15 -10.40 -8.21
N ASP A 316 8.07 -10.77 -9.51
CA ASP A 316 8.51 -12.06 -10.06
C ASP A 316 7.90 -13.27 -9.33
N LEU A 317 6.58 -13.26 -9.20
CA LEU A 317 5.79 -14.28 -8.49
C LEU A 317 5.23 -15.37 -9.43
N GLY A 318 5.70 -15.40 -10.68
CA GLY A 318 5.30 -16.39 -11.67
C GLY A 318 5.63 -17.83 -11.26
N ALA A 319 4.92 -18.80 -11.84
CA ALA A 319 5.21 -20.21 -11.59
C ALA A 319 6.55 -20.60 -12.25
N CYS A 320 7.41 -21.27 -11.47
CA CYS A 320 8.67 -21.90 -11.86
C CYS A 320 9.90 -20.98 -12.01
N HIS A 321 10.68 -20.87 -10.94
CA HIS A 321 12.13 -20.83 -11.06
C HIS A 321 12.64 -22.27 -10.98
N ALA A 322 12.76 -22.92 -12.14
CA ALA A 322 13.44 -24.22 -12.26
C ALA A 322 14.94 -24.07 -12.00
#